data_AF-A0A928HD15-F1
#
_entry.id   AF-A0A928HD15-F1
#
_cell.length_a   1.000
_cell.length_b   1.000
_cell.length_c   1.000
_cell.angle_alpha   90.00
_cell.angle_beta   90.00
_cell.angle_gamma   90.00
#
_symmetry.space_group_name_H-M   'P 1'
#
loop_
_entity.id
_entity.type
_entity.pdbx_description
1 polymer ?
#
loop_
_entity_poly.entity_id
_entity_poly.type
_entity_poly.pdbx_seq_one_letter_code
_entity_poly.pdbx_strand_id
1 'polypeptide(L)'
;MTVVELDEPGSVTEENNEAREISQEFLSTASQMWFLLSGVSSQQDADKAAGRFTELIKRTFELDNRLSELPMVAPETGCVGMLDAVQVRILETMDDINLEFQSICRAHCYGSRQLKAAFEYAIELGMFAEEDRELLNDSGIPLTDEESQAEIVRLNRLAEPDRAVLDILVTVQNEEDASEAASKLASLSQQLNGLVPAPNRENRQFSPSAEAAARSVLAPLEPILWAIRSEIVRIAALPGYEAETYDEFSVALDLVFESLGATHVILFDSVFDASFRSDLDDALRENSISSQ
;
A
#
# COMPACT_ATOMS: atom_id res chain seq x y z
N MET A 1 -44.39 -44.42 20.99
CA MET A 1 -43.00 -44.26 21.47
C MET A 1 -42.14 -44.33 20.22
N THR A 2 -41.84 -43.16 19.66
CA THR A 2 -41.15 -43.02 18.38
C THR A 2 -39.69 -42.78 18.71
N VAL A 3 -38.81 -43.68 18.30
CA VAL A 3 -37.36 -43.54 18.43
C VAL A 3 -36.94 -42.48 17.42
N VAL A 4 -36.38 -41.38 17.91
CA VAL A 4 -35.68 -40.38 17.10
C VAL A 4 -34.23 -40.87 17.03
N GLU A 5 -33.79 -41.24 15.82
CA GLU A 5 -32.38 -41.48 15.54
C GLU A 5 -31.63 -40.15 15.72
N LEU A 6 -30.60 -40.17 16.56
CA LEU A 6 -29.65 -39.07 16.71
C LEU A 6 -28.61 -39.25 15.62
N ASP A 7 -28.52 -38.27 14.71
CA ASP A 7 -27.44 -38.16 13.74
C ASP A 7 -26.08 -38.16 14.44
N GLU A 8 -25.13 -38.89 13.85
CA GLU A 8 -23.79 -39.10 14.38
C GLU A 8 -22.94 -37.81 14.41
N PRO A 9 -22.06 -37.63 15.42
CA PRO A 9 -21.18 -36.46 15.55
C PRO A 9 -19.99 -36.41 14.56
N GLY A 10 -20.09 -37.10 13.41
CA GLY A 10 -19.01 -37.21 12.42
C GLY A 10 -18.93 -36.07 11.40
N SER A 11 -20.03 -35.39 11.08
CA SER A 11 -20.08 -34.40 10.00
C SER A 11 -19.40 -33.07 10.36
N VAL A 12 -19.56 -32.62 11.60
CA VAL A 12 -19.09 -31.30 12.07
C VAL A 12 -17.57 -31.19 12.08
N THR A 13 -16.83 -32.29 12.30
CA THR A 13 -15.36 -32.27 12.31
C THR A 13 -14.74 -32.35 10.91
N GLU A 14 -15.41 -32.99 9.95
CA GLU A 14 -14.92 -33.09 8.57
C GLU A 14 -15.15 -31.77 7.81
N GLU A 15 -16.33 -31.17 7.96
CA GLU A 15 -16.68 -29.87 7.34
C GLU A 15 -15.77 -28.73 7.82
N ASN A 16 -15.44 -28.70 9.11
CA ASN A 16 -14.51 -27.72 9.69
C ASN A 16 -13.06 -27.92 9.20
N ASN A 17 -12.64 -29.16 8.96
CA ASN A 17 -11.31 -29.44 8.39
C ASN A 17 -11.23 -29.02 6.92
N GLU A 18 -12.30 -29.28 6.15
CA GLU A 18 -12.38 -28.87 4.75
C GLU A 18 -12.39 -27.34 4.60
N ALA A 19 -13.19 -26.62 5.41
CA ALA A 19 -13.18 -25.15 5.43
C ALA A 19 -11.77 -24.60 5.67
N ARG A 20 -11.06 -25.17 6.66
CA ARG A 20 -9.69 -24.76 7.00
C ARG A 20 -8.70 -25.02 5.87
N GLU A 21 -8.76 -26.18 5.23
CA GLU A 21 -7.89 -26.50 4.10
C GLU A 21 -8.14 -25.55 2.91
N ILE A 22 -9.39 -25.26 2.60
CA ILE A 22 -9.74 -24.32 1.52
C ILE A 22 -9.27 -22.91 1.87
N SER A 23 -9.48 -22.42 3.10
CA SER A 23 -8.99 -21.10 3.52
C SER A 23 -7.45 -21.01 3.48
N GLN A 24 -6.73 -22.07 3.85
CA GLN A 24 -5.26 -22.09 3.73
C GLN A 24 -4.79 -22.07 2.28
N GLU A 25 -5.49 -22.80 1.40
CA GLU A 25 -5.20 -22.79 -0.02
C GLU A 25 -5.51 -21.42 -0.65
N PHE A 26 -6.59 -20.76 -0.20
CA PHE A 26 -6.94 -19.41 -0.61
C PHE A 26 -5.83 -18.44 -0.24
N LEU A 27 -5.39 -18.44 1.02
CA LEU A 27 -4.30 -17.59 1.49
C LEU A 27 -3.02 -17.83 0.68
N SER A 28 -2.66 -19.10 0.43
CA SER A 28 -1.48 -19.44 -0.39
C SER A 28 -1.60 -18.93 -1.83
N THR A 29 -2.80 -18.98 -2.40
CA THR A 29 -3.08 -18.47 -3.75
C THR A 29 -2.99 -16.95 -3.79
N ALA A 30 -3.56 -16.26 -2.80
CA ALA A 30 -3.47 -14.82 -2.63
C ALA A 30 -2.01 -14.36 -2.48
N SER A 31 -1.23 -15.00 -1.60
CA SER A 31 0.19 -14.66 -1.45
C SER A 31 0.98 -14.88 -2.75
N GLN A 32 0.68 -15.92 -3.51
CA GLN A 32 1.30 -16.13 -4.83
C GLN A 32 0.96 -15.02 -5.83
N MET A 33 -0.28 -14.51 -5.82
CA MET A 33 -0.67 -13.37 -6.65
C MET A 33 0.12 -12.11 -6.27
N TRP A 34 0.19 -11.81 -4.98
CA TRP A 34 0.96 -10.67 -4.47
C TRP A 34 2.44 -10.76 -4.85
N PHE A 35 3.11 -11.89 -4.61
CA PHE A 35 4.52 -12.08 -5.00
C PHE A 35 4.74 -11.98 -6.52
N LEU A 36 3.76 -12.42 -7.31
CA LEU A 36 3.84 -12.33 -8.76
C LEU A 36 3.75 -10.88 -9.24
N LEU A 37 2.81 -10.10 -8.70
CA LEU A 37 2.57 -8.71 -9.08
C LEU A 37 3.69 -7.78 -8.60
N SER A 38 4.13 -7.90 -7.35
CA SER A 38 5.25 -7.12 -6.79
C SER A 38 6.58 -7.34 -7.52
N GLY A 39 6.74 -8.45 -8.24
CA GLY A 39 7.89 -8.72 -9.10
C GLY A 39 7.84 -8.06 -10.48
N VAL A 40 6.73 -7.41 -10.86
CA VAL A 40 6.57 -6.78 -12.17
C VAL A 40 7.24 -5.41 -12.18
N SER A 41 8.32 -5.29 -12.95
CA SER A 41 9.06 -4.01 -13.09
C SER A 41 9.32 -3.62 -14.55
N SER A 42 8.83 -4.42 -15.50
CA SER A 42 9.06 -4.21 -16.93
C SER A 42 7.92 -4.78 -17.77
N GLN A 43 7.84 -4.38 -19.04
CA GLN A 43 6.87 -4.95 -19.99
C GLN A 43 7.02 -6.47 -20.13
N GLN A 44 8.27 -6.97 -20.16
CA GLN A 44 8.54 -8.40 -20.31
C GLN A 44 8.07 -9.19 -19.09
N ASP A 45 8.25 -8.65 -17.89
CA ASP A 45 7.81 -9.29 -16.65
C ASP A 45 6.29 -9.24 -16.54
N ALA A 46 5.67 -8.12 -16.94
CA ALA A 46 4.22 -7.97 -17.01
C ALA A 46 3.58 -8.99 -17.96
N ASP A 47 4.14 -9.17 -19.16
CA ASP A 47 3.66 -10.17 -20.13
C ASP A 47 3.80 -11.61 -19.59
N LYS A 48 4.89 -11.93 -18.88
CA LYS A 48 5.07 -13.25 -18.26
C LYS A 48 4.10 -13.47 -17.09
N ALA A 49 3.88 -12.44 -16.28
CA ALA A 49 3.02 -12.50 -15.11
C ALA A 49 1.55 -12.69 -15.48
N ALA A 50 1.09 -12.06 -16.57
CA ALA A 50 -0.32 -12.05 -16.98
C ALA A 50 -0.99 -13.44 -17.02
N GLY A 51 -0.32 -14.43 -17.62
CA GLY A 51 -0.86 -15.78 -17.73
C GLY A 51 -1.01 -16.46 -16.38
N ARG A 52 0.03 -16.38 -15.55
CA ARG A 52 0.02 -16.97 -14.20
C ARG A 52 -0.95 -16.25 -13.27
N PHE A 53 -1.06 -14.93 -13.38
CA PHE A 53 -2.01 -14.14 -12.61
C PHE A 53 -3.45 -14.54 -12.95
N THR A 54 -3.77 -14.71 -14.24
CA THR A 54 -5.08 -15.21 -14.69
C THR A 54 -5.42 -16.60 -14.13
N GLU A 55 -4.44 -17.51 -14.06
CA GLU A 55 -4.63 -18.83 -13.44
C GLU A 55 -4.95 -18.72 -11.95
N LEU A 56 -4.22 -17.86 -11.24
CA LEU A 56 -4.40 -17.67 -9.80
C LEU A 56 -5.76 -17.01 -9.49
N ILE A 57 -6.21 -16.03 -10.29
CA ILE A 57 -7.56 -15.45 -10.18
C ILE A 57 -8.61 -16.56 -10.25
N LYS A 58 -8.56 -17.40 -11.28
CA LYS A 58 -9.52 -18.52 -11.44
C LYS A 58 -9.50 -19.43 -10.22
N ARG A 59 -8.31 -19.74 -9.69
CA ARG A 59 -8.18 -20.58 -8.51
C ARG A 59 -8.81 -19.93 -7.28
N THR A 60 -8.60 -18.63 -7.08
CA THR A 60 -9.23 -17.88 -5.99
C THR A 60 -10.75 -17.95 -6.06
N PHE A 61 -11.35 -17.74 -7.24
CA PHE A 61 -12.80 -17.86 -7.43
C PHE A 61 -13.32 -19.29 -7.25
N GLU A 62 -12.59 -20.31 -7.68
CA GLU A 62 -12.95 -21.70 -7.39
C GLU A 62 -12.97 -21.98 -5.89
N LEU A 63 -11.99 -21.47 -5.14
CA LEU A 63 -11.88 -21.65 -3.69
C LEU A 63 -12.99 -20.88 -2.95
N ASP A 64 -13.32 -19.67 -3.38
CA ASP A 64 -14.41 -18.86 -2.83
C ASP A 64 -15.78 -19.54 -3.01
N ASN A 65 -16.06 -20.07 -4.20
CA ASN A 65 -17.27 -20.85 -4.46
C ASN A 65 -17.35 -22.08 -3.56
N ARG A 66 -16.23 -22.82 -3.40
CA ARG A 66 -16.18 -23.99 -2.51
C ARG A 66 -16.41 -23.62 -1.05
N LEU A 67 -15.88 -22.49 -0.57
CA LEU A 67 -16.16 -22.00 0.79
C LEU A 67 -17.64 -21.65 0.96
N SER A 68 -18.26 -21.03 -0.05
CA SER A 68 -19.67 -20.63 -0.02
C SER A 68 -20.65 -21.82 -0.05
N GLU A 69 -20.22 -22.97 -0.58
CA GLU A 69 -21.01 -24.21 -0.62
C GLU A 69 -21.00 -24.97 0.71
N LEU A 70 -20.07 -24.67 1.63
CA LEU A 70 -20.02 -25.31 2.94
C LEU A 70 -21.14 -24.81 3.85
N PRO A 71 -21.85 -25.70 4.56
CA PRO A 71 -22.87 -25.29 5.51
C PRO A 71 -22.25 -24.47 6.64
N MET A 72 -22.82 -23.29 6.92
CA MET A 72 -22.40 -22.46 8.06
C MET A 72 -22.59 -23.22 9.38
N VAL A 73 -21.50 -23.74 9.94
CA VAL A 73 -21.51 -24.47 11.21
C VAL A 73 -21.69 -23.48 12.37
N ALA A 74 -22.65 -23.75 13.24
CA ALA A 74 -22.88 -23.00 14.47
C ALA A 74 -21.62 -22.97 15.37
N PRO A 75 -21.43 -21.92 16.18
CA PRO A 75 -20.17 -21.65 16.87
C PRO A 75 -19.93 -22.61 18.03
N GLU A 76 -19.19 -23.69 17.82
CA GLU A 76 -18.57 -24.48 18.89
C GLU A 76 -17.02 -24.41 18.81
N THR A 77 -16.50 -23.35 19.41
CA THR A 77 -15.40 -23.29 20.41
C THR A 77 -13.98 -23.82 20.13
N GLY A 78 -13.54 -23.92 18.87
CA GLY A 78 -12.09 -24.02 18.61
C GLY A 78 -11.62 -23.72 17.19
N CYS A 79 -12.42 -24.10 16.18
CA CYS A 79 -12.07 -23.86 14.77
C CYS A 79 -12.29 -22.40 14.35
N VAL A 80 -13.27 -21.72 14.96
CA VAL A 80 -13.63 -20.32 14.68
C VAL A 80 -12.42 -19.39 14.82
N GLY A 81 -11.66 -19.46 15.91
CA GLY A 81 -10.51 -18.56 16.10
C GLY A 81 -9.35 -18.78 15.11
N MET A 82 -9.17 -19.99 14.58
CA MET A 82 -8.16 -20.24 13.53
C MET A 82 -8.66 -19.85 12.13
N LEU A 83 -9.93 -20.09 11.83
CA LEU A 83 -10.55 -19.64 10.59
C LEU A 83 -10.60 -18.12 10.53
N ASP A 84 -10.96 -17.45 11.62
CA ASP A 84 -10.93 -15.99 11.76
C ASP A 84 -9.51 -15.45 11.51
N ALA A 85 -8.48 -16.07 12.09
CA ALA A 85 -7.09 -15.65 11.88
C ALA A 85 -6.62 -15.83 10.42
N VAL A 86 -7.02 -16.91 9.75
CA VAL A 86 -6.71 -17.12 8.32
C VAL A 86 -7.48 -16.13 7.46
N GLN A 87 -8.75 -15.87 7.77
CA GLN A 87 -9.57 -14.89 7.05
C GLN A 87 -9.01 -13.47 7.18
N VAL A 88 -8.58 -13.06 8.38
CA VAL A 88 -7.89 -11.77 8.58
C VAL A 88 -6.67 -11.66 7.67
N ARG A 89 -5.82 -12.69 7.62
CA ARG A 89 -4.64 -12.69 6.74
C ARG A 89 -4.98 -12.70 5.26
N ILE A 90 -6.09 -13.32 4.87
CA ILE A 90 -6.59 -13.25 3.49
C ILE A 90 -6.97 -11.81 3.16
N LEU A 91 -7.72 -11.13 4.03
CA LEU A 91 -8.11 -9.73 3.82
C LEU A 91 -6.88 -8.82 3.69
N GLU A 92 -5.91 -8.94 4.61
CA GLU A 92 -4.64 -8.20 4.55
C GLU A 92 -3.91 -8.45 3.22
N THR A 93 -3.80 -9.71 2.80
CA THR A 93 -3.13 -10.05 1.53
C THR A 93 -3.91 -9.50 0.32
N MET A 94 -5.24 -9.44 0.38
CA MET A 94 -6.07 -8.89 -0.69
C MET A 94 -5.93 -7.37 -0.77
N ASP A 95 -5.79 -6.68 0.37
CA ASP A 95 -5.45 -5.25 0.41
C ASP A 95 -4.08 -4.99 -0.22
N ASP A 96 -3.07 -5.82 0.09
CA ASP A 96 -1.75 -5.73 -0.54
C ASP A 96 -1.81 -5.94 -2.06
N ILE A 97 -2.61 -6.91 -2.53
CA ILE A 97 -2.83 -7.14 -3.97
C ILE A 97 -3.50 -5.92 -4.62
N ASN A 98 -4.44 -5.27 -3.92
CA ASN A 98 -5.11 -4.08 -4.42
C ASN A 98 -4.15 -2.90 -4.57
N LEU A 99 -3.25 -2.71 -3.61
CA LEU A 99 -2.17 -1.71 -3.69
C LEU A 99 -1.24 -1.99 -4.89
N GLU A 100 -0.83 -3.24 -5.08
CA GLU A 100 -0.02 -3.63 -6.24
C GLU A 100 -0.75 -3.41 -7.57
N PHE A 101 -2.04 -3.75 -7.63
CA PHE A 101 -2.87 -3.48 -8.80
C PHE A 101 -2.90 -1.98 -9.14
N GLN A 102 -3.13 -1.10 -8.15
CA GLN A 102 -3.13 0.34 -8.35
C GLN A 102 -1.75 0.85 -8.82
N SER A 103 -0.68 0.38 -8.19
CA SER A 103 0.71 0.70 -8.57
C SER A 103 1.00 0.33 -10.03
N ILE A 104 0.65 -0.89 -10.43
CA ILE A 104 0.84 -1.39 -11.80
C ILE A 104 -0.05 -0.63 -12.80
N CYS A 105 -1.28 -0.26 -12.42
CA CYS A 105 -2.16 0.58 -13.23
C CYS A 105 -1.54 1.97 -13.48
N ARG A 106 -0.95 2.59 -12.46
CA ARG A 106 -0.19 3.86 -12.62
C ARG A 106 1.02 3.70 -13.54
N ALA A 107 1.69 2.54 -13.48
CA ALA A 107 2.73 2.17 -14.45
C ALA A 107 2.16 1.75 -15.83
N HIS A 108 0.86 1.88 -16.07
CA HIS A 108 0.12 1.48 -17.28
C HIS A 108 0.39 0.03 -17.67
N CYS A 109 0.45 -0.86 -16.68
CA CYS A 109 0.81 -2.27 -16.86
C CYS A 109 2.14 -2.46 -17.60
N TYR A 110 3.04 -1.48 -17.53
CA TYR A 110 4.29 -1.42 -18.30
C TYR A 110 4.09 -1.60 -19.82
N GLY A 111 2.92 -1.21 -20.35
CA GLY A 111 2.55 -1.42 -21.74
C GLY A 111 2.11 -2.85 -22.11
N SER A 112 1.99 -3.75 -21.13
CA SER A 112 1.50 -5.11 -21.36
C SER A 112 -0.01 -5.13 -21.58
N ARG A 113 -0.41 -5.50 -22.80
CA ARG A 113 -1.82 -5.76 -23.12
C ARG A 113 -2.35 -7.01 -22.43
N GLN A 114 -1.48 -7.98 -22.15
CA GLN A 114 -1.86 -9.24 -21.54
C GLN A 114 -2.17 -9.04 -20.06
N LEU A 115 -1.34 -8.29 -19.35
CA LEU A 115 -1.57 -8.00 -17.94
C LEU A 115 -2.79 -7.12 -17.74
N LYS A 116 -2.99 -6.12 -18.62
CA LYS A 116 -4.21 -5.32 -18.64
C LYS A 116 -5.46 -6.18 -18.82
N ALA A 117 -5.47 -7.11 -19.77
CA ALA A 117 -6.60 -8.03 -19.97
C ALA A 117 -6.81 -8.95 -18.75
N ALA A 118 -5.75 -9.36 -18.05
CA ALA A 118 -5.85 -10.14 -16.83
C ALA A 118 -6.48 -9.34 -15.68
N PHE A 119 -6.17 -8.05 -15.54
CA PHE A 119 -6.84 -7.17 -14.58
C PHE A 119 -8.28 -6.86 -14.97
N GLU A 120 -8.59 -6.65 -16.25
CA GLU A 120 -9.98 -6.52 -16.71
C GLU A 120 -10.81 -7.75 -16.33
N TYR A 121 -10.23 -8.95 -16.51
CA TYR A 121 -10.84 -10.20 -16.08
C TYR A 121 -11.02 -10.30 -14.55
N ALA A 122 -10.05 -9.84 -13.76
CA ALA A 122 -10.15 -9.81 -12.30
C ALA A 122 -11.28 -8.88 -11.83
N ILE A 123 -11.43 -7.70 -12.45
CA ILE A 123 -12.53 -6.76 -12.20
C ILE A 123 -13.87 -7.40 -12.56
N GLU A 124 -13.98 -8.05 -13.73
CA GLU A 124 -15.22 -8.71 -14.17
C GLU A 124 -15.70 -9.80 -13.20
N LEU A 125 -14.77 -10.45 -12.50
CA LEU A 125 -15.11 -11.44 -11.50
C LEU A 125 -15.36 -10.82 -10.11
N GLY A 126 -15.08 -9.54 -9.90
CA GLY A 126 -15.31 -8.83 -8.64
C GLY A 126 -14.14 -8.90 -7.66
N MET A 127 -12.93 -9.19 -8.13
CA MET A 127 -11.72 -9.16 -7.30
C MET A 127 -11.26 -7.73 -6.98
N PHE A 128 -11.50 -6.80 -7.90
CA PHE A 128 -11.26 -5.36 -7.74
C PHE A 128 -12.56 -4.59 -8.01
N ALA A 129 -12.64 -3.32 -7.61
CA ALA A 129 -13.85 -2.54 -7.82
C ALA A 129 -14.04 -2.23 -9.32
N GLU A 130 -15.30 -2.17 -9.78
CA GLU A 130 -15.60 -1.83 -11.18
C GLU A 130 -15.13 -0.40 -11.53
N GLU A 131 -15.10 0.49 -10.53
CA GLU A 131 -14.58 1.86 -10.61
C GLU A 131 -13.08 1.88 -10.96
N ASP A 132 -12.33 0.86 -10.54
CA ASP A 132 -10.90 0.73 -10.83
C ASP A 132 -10.62 0.40 -12.30
N ARG A 133 -11.64 0.03 -13.09
CA ARG A 133 -11.51 -0.18 -14.54
C ARG A 133 -11.03 1.07 -15.26
N GLU A 134 -11.32 2.25 -14.72
CA GLU A 134 -10.82 3.51 -15.25
C GLU A 134 -9.29 3.57 -15.15
N LEU A 135 -8.68 3.07 -14.07
CA LEU A 135 -7.23 3.05 -13.87
C LEU A 135 -6.47 2.24 -14.93
N LEU A 136 -7.11 1.21 -15.50
CA LEU A 136 -6.53 0.40 -16.58
C LEU A 136 -6.55 1.14 -17.92
N ASN A 137 -7.48 2.07 -18.10
CA ASN A 137 -7.73 2.80 -19.34
C ASN A 137 -7.20 4.22 -19.32
N ASP A 138 -6.95 4.76 -18.14
CA ASP A 138 -6.24 6.02 -17.90
C ASP A 138 -4.74 5.82 -18.14
N SER A 139 -4.40 5.46 -19.38
CA SER A 139 -3.23 6.05 -19.99
C SER A 139 -3.55 7.53 -20.20
N GLY A 140 -3.58 8.31 -19.11
CA GLY A 140 -3.62 9.76 -19.22
C GLY A 140 -2.56 10.14 -20.27
N ILE A 141 -2.97 10.89 -21.29
CA ILE A 141 -2.10 11.27 -22.43
C ILE A 141 -0.71 11.55 -21.85
N PRO A 142 0.38 10.88 -22.26
CA PRO A 142 1.68 11.12 -21.66
C PRO A 142 1.98 12.61 -21.65
N LEU A 143 2.73 13.08 -20.66
CA LEU A 143 3.21 14.45 -20.63
C LEU A 143 3.84 14.76 -21.99
N THR A 144 3.52 15.92 -22.56
CA THR A 144 4.30 16.38 -23.74
C THR A 144 5.77 16.55 -23.33
N ASP A 145 6.66 16.68 -24.30
CA ASP A 145 8.09 16.91 -23.98
C ASP A 145 8.26 18.21 -23.15
N GLU A 146 7.46 19.25 -23.43
CA GLU A 146 7.44 20.49 -22.65
C GLU A 146 6.91 20.30 -21.24
N GLU A 147 5.82 19.53 -21.08
CA GLU A 147 5.26 19.22 -19.76
C GLU A 147 6.22 18.34 -18.95
N SER A 148 6.84 17.36 -19.58
CA SER A 148 7.85 16.47 -18.99
C SER A 148 9.06 17.26 -18.52
N GLN A 149 9.56 18.20 -19.33
CA GLN A 149 10.67 19.06 -18.95
C GLN A 149 10.31 19.98 -17.78
N ALA A 150 9.09 20.54 -17.77
CA ALA A 150 8.62 21.36 -16.65
C ALA A 150 8.52 20.54 -15.36
N GLU A 151 8.06 19.30 -15.46
CA GLU A 151 7.93 18.39 -14.34
C GLU A 151 9.29 17.91 -13.80
N ILE A 152 10.25 17.62 -14.68
CA ILE A 152 11.64 17.35 -14.29
C ILE A 152 12.26 18.52 -13.54
N VAL A 153 11.99 19.77 -13.98
CA VAL A 153 12.46 20.96 -13.28
C VAL A 153 11.81 21.09 -11.89
N ARG A 154 10.51 20.78 -11.79
CA ARG A 154 9.79 20.75 -10.49
C ARG A 154 10.40 19.71 -9.55
N LEU A 155 10.58 18.47 -10.01
CA LEU A 155 11.16 17.38 -9.22
C LEU A 155 12.57 17.72 -8.72
N ASN A 156 13.41 18.34 -9.55
CA ASN A 156 14.74 18.78 -9.11
C ASN A 156 14.69 19.80 -7.97
N ARG A 157 13.62 20.58 -7.87
CA ARG A 157 13.43 21.58 -6.80
C ARG A 157 12.96 20.96 -5.49
N LEU A 158 12.59 19.68 -5.44
CA LEU A 158 12.17 18.99 -4.21
C LEU A 158 13.36 18.56 -3.35
N ALA A 159 14.52 18.28 -3.96
CA ALA A 159 15.68 17.77 -3.23
C ALA A 159 16.17 18.66 -2.08
N GLU A 160 16.03 19.98 -2.19
CA GLU A 160 16.39 20.93 -1.12
C GLU A 160 15.36 20.95 0.03
N PRO A 161 14.06 21.19 -0.21
CA PRO A 161 13.07 21.16 0.87
C PRO A 161 12.95 19.78 1.53
N ASP A 162 13.10 18.67 0.80
CA ASP A 162 13.05 17.33 1.39
C ASP A 162 14.22 17.09 2.34
N ARG A 163 15.43 17.54 1.97
CA ARG A 163 16.60 17.50 2.87
C ARG A 163 16.38 18.38 4.08
N ALA A 164 15.79 19.55 3.92
CA ALA A 164 15.49 20.44 5.04
C ALA A 164 14.49 19.80 6.02
N VAL A 165 13.47 19.07 5.51
CA VAL A 165 12.57 18.29 6.35
C VAL A 165 13.36 17.24 7.13
N LEU A 166 14.17 16.43 6.43
CA LEU A 166 14.99 15.39 7.06
C LEU A 166 15.91 15.98 8.15
N ASP A 167 16.63 17.06 7.84
CA ASP A 167 17.56 17.71 8.75
C ASP A 167 16.85 18.19 10.03
N ILE A 168 15.60 18.66 9.94
CA ILE A 168 14.81 19.03 11.11
C ILE A 168 14.42 17.79 11.92
N LEU A 169 13.89 16.75 11.27
CA LEU A 169 13.45 15.54 11.98
C LEU A 169 14.60 14.86 12.75
N VAL A 170 15.80 14.82 12.17
CA VAL A 170 17.00 14.27 12.83
C VAL A 170 17.33 15.01 14.14
N THR A 171 16.99 16.31 14.24
CA THR A 171 17.27 17.11 15.45
C THR A 171 16.33 16.81 16.60
N VAL A 172 15.18 16.18 16.36
CA VAL A 172 14.16 15.92 17.39
C VAL A 172 14.56 14.73 18.25
N GLN A 173 15.02 14.99 19.48
CA GLN A 173 15.38 13.96 20.45
C GLN A 173 14.50 13.99 21.71
N ASN A 174 13.77 15.07 21.93
CA ASN A 174 12.92 15.30 23.10
C ASN A 174 11.87 16.40 22.82
N GLU A 175 11.08 16.74 23.84
CA GLU A 175 9.99 17.71 23.75
C GLU A 175 10.44 19.15 23.43
N GLU A 176 11.62 19.57 23.90
CA GLU A 176 12.16 20.91 23.63
C GLU A 176 12.53 21.04 22.14
N ASP A 177 13.20 20.02 21.60
CA ASP A 177 13.55 19.96 20.18
C ASP A 177 12.28 19.91 19.29
N ALA A 178 11.26 19.14 19.71
CA ALA A 178 10.00 19.02 18.98
C ALA A 178 9.27 20.36 18.86
N SER A 179 9.24 21.15 19.94
CA SER A 179 8.66 22.49 19.94
C SER A 179 9.38 23.44 18.96
N GLU A 180 10.72 23.41 18.92
CA GLU A 180 11.48 24.21 17.96
C GLU A 180 11.25 23.74 16.51
N ALA A 181 11.21 22.43 16.30
CA ALA A 181 11.00 21.79 15.01
C ALA A 181 9.63 22.12 14.39
N ALA A 182 8.57 22.17 15.20
CA ALA A 182 7.19 22.43 14.74
C ALA A 182 7.10 23.69 13.87
N SER A 183 7.70 24.79 14.32
CA SER A 183 7.69 26.07 13.58
C SER A 183 8.44 25.99 12.24
N LYS A 184 9.54 25.21 12.18
CA LYS A 184 10.35 25.03 10.98
C LYS A 184 9.65 24.13 9.96
N LEU A 185 9.04 23.04 10.43
CA LEU A 185 8.23 22.13 9.60
C LEU A 185 7.03 22.86 8.98
N ALA A 186 6.32 23.67 9.76
CA ALA A 186 5.20 24.47 9.25
C ALA A 186 5.61 25.48 8.15
N SER A 187 6.84 26.01 8.21
CA SER A 187 7.39 26.88 7.16
C SER A 187 7.75 26.08 5.90
N LEU A 188 8.31 24.87 6.06
CA LEU A 188 8.66 24.00 4.95
C LEU A 188 7.45 23.43 4.22
N SER A 189 6.35 23.11 4.93
CA SER A 189 5.13 22.65 4.27
C SER A 189 4.59 23.69 3.28
N GLN A 190 4.70 24.99 3.59
CA GLN A 190 4.35 26.05 2.63
C GLN A 190 5.25 26.06 1.40
N GLN A 191 6.54 25.77 1.55
CA GLN A 191 7.47 25.67 0.42
C GLN A 191 7.15 24.46 -0.46
N LEU A 192 6.89 23.30 0.16
CA LEU A 192 6.47 22.08 -0.53
C LEU A 192 5.15 22.27 -1.27
N ASN A 193 4.17 22.95 -0.66
CA ASN A 193 2.90 23.25 -1.31
C ASN A 193 3.06 24.10 -2.59
N GLY A 194 4.10 24.93 -2.67
CA GLY A 194 4.47 25.66 -3.89
C GLY A 194 5.06 24.78 -5.01
N LEU A 195 5.32 23.50 -4.73
CA LEU A 195 5.89 22.52 -5.65
C LEU A 195 4.92 21.37 -5.96
N VAL A 196 3.65 21.47 -5.56
CA VAL A 196 2.62 20.48 -5.96
C VAL A 196 2.51 20.46 -7.50
N PRO A 197 2.49 19.28 -8.14
CA PRO A 197 2.33 19.18 -9.58
C PRO A 197 1.00 19.83 -10.00
N ALA A 198 0.95 20.36 -11.22
CA ALA A 198 -0.31 20.87 -11.74
C ALA A 198 -1.32 19.71 -11.86
N PRO A 199 -2.63 19.91 -11.56
CA PRO A 199 -3.61 18.81 -11.58
C PRO A 199 -3.71 18.08 -12.91
N ASN A 200 -3.41 18.77 -14.01
CA ASN A 200 -3.39 18.18 -15.35
C ASN A 200 -2.09 17.41 -15.67
N ARG A 201 -1.15 17.30 -14.72
CA ARG A 201 0.15 16.61 -14.85
C ARG A 201 0.35 15.50 -13.83
N GLU A 202 -0.40 15.56 -12.73
CA GLU A 202 -0.41 14.55 -11.68
C GLU A 202 -0.68 13.16 -12.26
N ASN A 203 0.08 12.16 -11.82
CA ASN A 203 -0.06 10.75 -12.22
C ASN A 203 0.06 10.44 -13.73
N ARG A 204 0.46 11.40 -14.56
CA ARG A 204 0.72 11.17 -15.99
C ARG A 204 2.15 10.70 -16.20
N GLN A 205 2.32 9.74 -17.12
CA GLN A 205 3.65 9.27 -17.49
C GLN A 205 4.45 10.36 -18.21
N PHE A 206 5.76 10.38 -17.94
CA PHE A 206 6.69 11.18 -18.72
C PHE A 206 6.69 10.77 -20.18
N SER A 207 7.03 11.70 -21.07
CA SER A 207 7.24 11.36 -22.46
C SER A 207 8.40 10.33 -22.59
N PRO A 208 8.37 9.46 -23.60
CA PRO A 208 9.44 8.48 -23.83
C PRO A 208 10.84 9.13 -23.96
N SER A 209 10.90 10.37 -24.45
CA SER A 209 12.15 11.12 -24.60
C SER A 209 12.71 11.63 -23.26
N ALA A 210 11.84 11.79 -22.26
CA ALA A 210 12.16 12.36 -20.94
C ALA A 210 12.37 11.30 -19.85
N GLU A 211 11.98 10.04 -20.06
CA GLU A 211 12.06 8.96 -19.05
C GLU A 211 13.44 8.81 -18.38
N ALA A 212 14.53 8.89 -19.16
CA ALA A 212 15.88 8.73 -18.62
C ALA A 212 16.25 9.91 -17.71
N ALA A 213 15.83 11.13 -18.10
CA ALA A 213 16.05 12.33 -17.29
C ALA A 213 15.17 12.32 -16.03
N ALA A 214 13.91 11.92 -16.15
CA ALA A 214 13.02 11.74 -14.99
C ALA A 214 13.58 10.74 -13.98
N ARG A 215 14.04 9.56 -14.44
CA ARG A 215 14.71 8.56 -13.57
C ARG A 215 15.93 9.13 -12.86
N SER A 216 16.75 9.92 -13.55
CA SER A 216 17.94 10.53 -12.95
C SER A 216 17.60 11.53 -11.83
N VAL A 217 16.43 12.16 -11.88
CA VAL A 217 15.98 13.13 -10.87
C VAL A 217 15.24 12.46 -9.72
N LEU A 218 14.51 11.39 -9.99
CA LEU A 218 13.80 10.61 -8.97
C LEU A 218 14.77 9.80 -8.09
N ALA A 219 15.81 9.22 -8.69
CA ALA A 219 16.79 8.37 -7.98
C ALA A 219 17.40 8.98 -6.70
N PRO A 220 17.75 10.28 -6.63
CA PRO A 220 18.23 10.88 -5.39
C PRO A 220 17.13 11.28 -4.39
N LEU A 221 15.86 11.40 -4.81
CA LEU A 221 14.75 11.78 -3.93
C LEU A 221 14.28 10.61 -3.07
N GLU A 222 14.18 9.42 -3.67
CA GLU A 222 13.68 8.22 -3.00
C GLU A 222 14.46 7.89 -1.70
N PRO A 223 15.81 7.88 -1.64
CA PRO A 223 16.53 7.66 -0.39
C PRO A 223 16.28 8.72 0.69
N ILE A 224 15.96 9.96 0.30
CA ILE A 224 15.63 11.04 1.25
C ILE A 224 14.27 10.76 1.89
N LEU A 225 13.27 10.37 1.08
CA LEU A 225 11.94 10.01 1.59
C LEU A 225 12.01 8.80 2.54
N TRP A 226 12.82 7.79 2.23
CA TRP A 226 13.07 6.65 3.12
C TRP A 226 13.71 7.07 4.46
N ALA A 227 14.63 8.03 4.43
CA ALA A 227 15.22 8.58 5.65
C ALA A 227 14.19 9.37 6.46
N ILE A 228 13.33 10.18 5.81
CA ILE A 228 12.22 10.89 6.45
C ILE A 228 11.28 9.89 7.13
N ARG A 229 10.86 8.84 6.42
CA ARG A 229 10.07 7.73 6.98
C ARG A 229 10.69 7.18 8.26
N SER A 230 11.98 6.87 8.21
CA SER A 230 12.71 6.28 9.35
C SER A 230 12.73 7.23 10.56
N GLU A 231 12.93 8.53 10.33
CA GLU A 231 12.92 9.52 11.40
C GLU A 231 11.53 9.72 12.01
N ILE A 232 10.46 9.68 11.20
CA ILE A 232 9.08 9.75 11.72
C ILE A 232 8.81 8.60 12.69
N VAL A 233 9.15 7.36 12.31
CA VAL A 233 8.98 6.18 13.17
C VAL A 233 9.82 6.31 14.45
N ARG A 234 11.08 6.75 14.33
CA ARG A 234 11.96 6.97 15.49
C ARG A 234 11.38 8.00 16.46
N ILE A 235 10.82 9.09 15.95
CA ILE A 235 10.24 10.16 16.78
C ILE A 235 8.98 9.66 17.49
N ALA A 236 8.13 8.88 16.83
CA ALA A 236 6.95 8.27 17.45
C ALA A 236 7.31 7.33 18.63
N ALA A 237 8.50 6.72 18.59
CA ALA A 237 9.03 5.90 19.67
C ALA A 237 9.63 6.71 20.85
N LEU A 238 9.72 8.05 20.76
CA LEU A 238 10.29 8.86 21.84
C LEU A 238 9.38 8.85 23.09
N PRO A 239 9.93 8.67 24.29
CA PRO A 239 9.14 8.66 25.53
C PRO A 239 8.26 9.91 25.66
N GLY A 240 6.95 9.69 25.85
CA GLY A 240 5.98 10.78 26.03
C GLY A 240 5.57 11.50 24.75
N TYR A 241 5.83 10.94 23.56
CA TYR A 241 5.34 11.46 22.28
C TYR A 241 3.82 11.70 22.25
N GLU A 242 3.03 10.89 22.95
CA GLU A 242 1.57 11.08 23.08
C GLU A 242 1.17 12.20 24.06
N ALA A 243 2.13 12.89 24.68
CA ALA A 243 1.84 14.00 25.58
C ALA A 243 1.49 15.28 24.82
N GLU A 244 0.67 16.14 25.46
CA GLU A 244 0.23 17.43 24.91
C GLU A 244 1.38 18.33 24.44
N THR A 245 2.61 18.15 24.97
CA THR A 245 3.79 18.92 24.56
C THR A 245 4.26 18.63 23.13
N TYR A 246 3.84 17.51 22.53
CA TYR A 246 4.12 17.16 21.13
C TYR A 246 2.98 17.52 20.17
N ASP A 247 1.81 17.99 20.64
CA ASP A 247 0.64 18.25 19.77
C ASP A 247 0.96 19.21 18.62
N GLU A 248 1.65 20.32 18.89
CA GLU A 248 2.03 21.29 17.86
C GLU A 248 3.01 20.70 16.84
N PHE A 249 3.91 19.82 17.31
CA PHE A 249 4.84 19.11 16.45
C PHE A 249 4.11 18.08 15.57
N SER A 250 3.21 17.29 16.14
CA SER A 250 2.40 16.30 15.42
C SER A 250 1.56 16.96 14.33
N VAL A 251 0.90 18.09 14.63
CA VAL A 251 0.15 18.87 13.63
C VAL A 251 1.07 19.37 12.51
N ALA A 252 2.26 19.87 12.84
CA ALA A 252 3.20 20.33 11.82
C ALA A 252 3.75 19.16 10.97
N LEU A 253 3.94 18.00 11.59
CA LEU A 253 4.40 16.79 10.92
C LEU A 253 3.34 16.25 9.95
N ASP A 254 2.06 16.21 10.36
CA ASP A 254 0.94 15.82 9.50
C ASP A 254 0.86 16.71 8.26
N LEU A 255 1.00 18.03 8.42
CA LEU A 255 1.01 18.97 7.29
C LEU A 255 2.17 18.71 6.32
N VAL A 256 3.36 18.40 6.85
CA VAL A 256 4.50 18.05 6.00
C VAL A 256 4.27 16.72 5.30
N PHE A 257 3.70 15.73 5.99
CA PHE A 257 3.39 14.42 5.44
C PHE A 257 2.38 14.52 4.28
N GLU A 258 1.31 15.29 4.45
CA GLU A 258 0.36 15.62 3.39
C GLU A 258 1.04 16.30 2.20
N SER A 259 1.90 17.29 2.46
CA SER A 259 2.66 17.98 1.41
C SER A 259 3.62 17.04 0.68
N LEU A 260 4.28 16.10 1.37
CA LEU A 260 5.13 15.08 0.76
C LEU A 260 4.30 14.17 -0.15
N GLY A 261 3.13 13.73 0.29
CA GLY A 261 2.17 12.96 -0.52
C GLY A 261 1.78 13.69 -1.80
N ALA A 262 1.37 14.94 -1.68
CA ALA A 262 0.95 15.75 -2.83
C ALA A 262 2.09 16.06 -3.81
N THR A 263 3.33 16.19 -3.33
CA THR A 263 4.49 16.57 -4.17
C THR A 263 5.20 15.39 -4.81
N HIS A 264 5.11 14.20 -4.19
CA HIS A 264 5.83 12.99 -4.56
C HIS A 264 4.92 11.84 -5.00
N VAL A 265 3.80 12.14 -5.69
CA VAL A 265 2.79 11.13 -6.06
C VAL A 265 3.34 9.88 -6.75
N ILE A 266 4.48 10.00 -7.47
CA ILE A 266 5.17 8.89 -8.14
C ILE A 266 5.92 7.96 -7.15
N LEU A 267 6.47 8.50 -6.05
CA LEU A 267 7.32 7.78 -5.09
C LEU A 267 6.63 7.51 -3.75
N PHE A 268 5.60 8.28 -3.42
CA PHE A 268 5.05 8.33 -2.07
C PHE A 268 4.50 6.98 -1.62
N ASP A 269 3.65 6.35 -2.44
CA ASP A 269 3.01 5.09 -2.06
C ASP A 269 3.99 3.91 -1.98
N SER A 270 5.11 3.96 -2.71
CA SER A 270 6.16 2.95 -2.59
C SER A 270 7.05 3.13 -1.36
N VAL A 271 7.15 4.36 -0.83
CA VAL A 271 7.99 4.65 0.35
C VAL A 271 7.16 4.58 1.64
N PHE A 272 5.93 5.09 1.62
CA PHE A 272 5.00 5.15 2.74
C PHE A 272 3.85 4.15 2.54
N ASP A 273 4.25 2.90 2.33
CA ASP A 273 3.38 1.75 2.07
C ASP A 273 2.72 1.21 3.36
N ALA A 274 2.04 0.06 3.26
CA ALA A 274 1.43 -0.60 4.42
C ALA A 274 2.45 -0.91 5.54
N SER A 275 3.69 -1.24 5.18
CA SER A 275 4.74 -1.53 6.17
C SER A 275 5.09 -0.31 7.04
N PHE A 276 4.98 0.91 6.50
CA PHE A 276 5.18 2.12 7.29
C PHE A 276 4.15 2.26 8.43
N ARG A 277 2.89 1.90 8.18
CA ARG A 277 1.85 1.93 9.23
C ARG A 277 2.14 0.92 10.34
N SER A 278 2.58 -0.28 9.96
CA SER A 278 3.00 -1.29 10.94
C SER A 278 4.17 -0.80 11.78
N ASP A 279 5.20 -0.22 11.14
CA ASP A 279 6.37 0.31 11.85
C ASP A 279 5.97 1.43 12.84
N LEU A 280 5.06 2.31 12.43
CA LEU A 280 4.56 3.41 13.26
C LEU A 280 3.74 2.90 14.45
N ASP A 281 2.83 1.95 14.22
CA ASP A 281 2.02 1.32 15.27
C ASP A 281 2.89 0.61 16.31
N ASP A 282 3.93 -0.09 15.86
CA ASP A 282 4.86 -0.79 16.75
C ASP A 282 5.70 0.21 17.57
N ALA A 283 6.18 1.30 16.95
CA ALA A 283 6.88 2.37 17.64
C ALA A 283 6.02 3.05 18.73
N LEU A 284 4.75 3.33 18.43
CA LEU A 284 3.80 3.91 19.39
C LEU A 284 3.52 2.95 20.56
N ARG A 285 3.36 1.64 20.29
CA ARG A 285 3.16 0.63 21.34
C ARG A 285 4.36 0.50 22.28
N GLU A 286 5.59 0.51 21.75
CA GLU A 286 6.81 0.44 22.57
C GLU A 286 6.91 1.62 23.55
N ASN A 287 6.41 2.79 23.15
CA ASN A 287 6.33 3.98 23.98
C ASN A 287 5.30 3.85 25.12
N SER A 288 4.10 3.34 24.82
CA SER A 288 3.04 3.14 25.83
C SER A 288 3.44 2.14 26.92
N ILE A 289 4.27 1.15 26.59
CA ILE A 289 4.77 0.13 27.54
C ILE A 289 5.91 0.70 28.40
N SER A 290 6.74 1.59 27.87
CA SER A 290 7.89 2.18 28.58
C SER A 290 7.50 3.28 29.57
N SER A 291 6.25 3.75 29.51
CA SER A 291 5.69 4.82 30.35
C SER A 291 4.88 4.31 31.57
N GLN A 292 4.82 2.99 31.79
CA GLN A 292 4.24 2.33 32.99
C GLN A 292 5.32 1.94 34.01
#